data_AF-A0A1X7T7Y3-F1
#
_entry.id   AF-A0A1X7T7Y3-F1
#
_cell.length_a   1.000
_cell.length_b   1.000
_cell.length_c   1.000
_cell.angle_alpha   90.00
_cell.angle_beta   90.00
_cell.angle_gamma   90.00
#
_symmetry.space_group_name_H-M   'P 1'
#
loop_
_entity.id
_entity.type
_entity.pdbx_description
1 polymer ?
#
loop_
_entity_poly.entity_id
_entity_poly.type
_entity_poly.pdbx_seq_one_letter_code
_entity_poly.pdbx_strand_id
1 'polypeptide(L)'
;MMKGCLASSLDIDVGEHQIASSLQRVDPEGYEIHKSDTVDRANPIPYLAQYFGHKLHLDQNEKLIRYGVTHVIAVDGFSAKIVAHTSMPIKSNLTIYLKGYREAVLQYGLRHQLRFDHGREFYLSLYVQN
;
A
#
# COMPACT_ATOMS: atom_id res chain seq x y z
N MET A 1 15.30 -2.28 7.03
CA MET A 1 16.10 -3.32 6.34
C MET A 1 17.56 -2.87 6.39
N MET A 2 18.46 -3.66 7.01
CA MET A 2 19.83 -3.20 7.30
C MET A 2 20.69 -2.95 6.05
N LYS A 3 20.49 -3.74 4.99
CA LYS A 3 21.15 -3.54 3.68
C LYS A 3 20.95 -2.13 3.12
N GLY A 4 19.71 -1.63 3.17
CA GLY A 4 19.40 -0.29 2.70
C GLY A 4 20.16 0.80 3.46
N CYS A 5 20.30 0.66 4.79
CA CYS A 5 21.05 1.60 5.62
C CYS A 5 22.56 1.56 5.32
N LEU A 6 23.14 0.36 5.14
CA LEU A 6 24.56 0.20 4.80
C LEU A 6 24.87 0.84 3.43
N ALA A 7 24.01 0.62 2.44
CA ALA A 7 24.17 1.21 1.12
C ALA A 7 23.95 2.74 1.14
N SER A 8 22.93 3.24 1.85
CA SER A 8 22.58 4.67 1.82
C SER A 8 23.46 5.55 2.70
N SER A 9 23.87 5.04 3.85
CA SER A 9 24.47 5.86 4.92
C SER A 9 25.98 5.63 5.04
N LEU A 10 26.48 4.50 4.55
CA LEU A 10 27.88 4.11 4.67
C LEU A 10 28.53 3.74 3.33
N ASP A 11 27.78 3.79 2.22
CA ASP A 11 28.23 3.40 0.87
C ASP A 11 28.80 1.96 0.81
N ILE A 12 28.24 1.07 1.63
CA ILE A 12 28.65 -0.33 1.72
C ILE A 12 27.64 -1.19 0.97
N ASP A 13 28.04 -1.72 -0.17
CA ASP A 13 27.26 -2.69 -0.96
C ASP A 13 27.65 -4.13 -0.60
N VAL A 14 26.74 -4.83 0.08
CA VAL A 14 26.96 -6.18 0.62
C VAL A 14 25.70 -7.02 0.41
N GLY A 15 25.91 -8.31 0.10
CA GLY A 15 24.82 -9.26 -0.08
C GLY A 15 24.05 -9.52 1.22
N GLU A 16 22.74 -9.76 1.12
CA GLU A 16 21.88 -9.99 2.29
C GLU A 16 22.33 -11.20 3.12
N HIS A 17 22.84 -12.23 2.44
CA HIS A 17 23.38 -13.41 3.11
C HIS A 17 24.62 -13.11 3.97
N GLN A 18 25.48 -12.20 3.51
CA GLN A 18 26.67 -11.76 4.25
C GLN A 18 26.30 -10.85 5.43
N ILE A 19 25.28 -10.01 5.26
CA ILE A 19 24.73 -9.19 6.36
C ILE A 19 24.13 -10.11 7.43
N ALA A 20 23.34 -11.12 7.02
CA ALA A 20 22.73 -12.07 7.93
C ALA A 20 23.78 -12.89 8.70
N SER A 21 24.83 -13.39 8.03
CA SER A 21 25.91 -14.11 8.70
C SER A 21 26.70 -13.23 9.66
N SER A 22 26.93 -11.96 9.31
CA SER A 22 27.58 -11.01 10.22
C SER A 22 26.70 -10.68 11.42
N LEU A 23 25.39 -10.54 11.25
CA LEU A 23 24.44 -10.31 12.35
C LEU A 23 24.40 -11.50 13.30
N GLN A 24 24.29 -12.71 12.75
CA GLN A 24 24.34 -13.94 13.55
C GLN A 24 25.63 -14.06 14.36
N ARG A 25 26.75 -13.57 13.82
CA ARG A 25 28.06 -13.60 14.50
C ARG A 25 28.23 -12.51 15.56
N VAL A 26 27.75 -11.29 15.29
CA VAL A 26 27.97 -10.12 16.15
C VAL A 26 26.93 -10.00 17.26
N ASP A 27 25.68 -10.39 16.97
CA ASP A 27 24.55 -10.37 17.89
C ASP A 27 23.68 -11.61 17.68
N PRO A 28 24.14 -12.80 18.13
CA PRO A 28 23.42 -14.05 17.94
C PRO A 28 22.06 -14.05 18.65
N GLU A 29 21.95 -13.39 19.80
CA GLU A 29 20.71 -13.30 20.57
C GLU A 29 19.70 -12.39 19.87
N GLY A 30 20.10 -11.18 19.44
CA GLY A 30 19.25 -10.30 18.64
C GLY A 30 18.91 -10.87 17.27
N TYR A 31 19.80 -11.66 16.66
CA TYR A 31 19.53 -12.38 15.42
C TYR A 31 18.46 -13.47 15.60
N GLU A 32 18.57 -14.30 16.65
CA GLU A 32 17.56 -15.32 16.95
C GLU A 32 16.25 -14.71 17.43
N ILE A 33 16.27 -13.60 18.18
CA ILE A 33 15.08 -12.81 18.48
C ILE A 33 14.46 -12.34 17.18
N HIS A 34 15.17 -11.64 16.28
CA HIS A 34 14.60 -11.16 15.03
C HIS A 34 14.06 -12.27 14.10
N LYS A 35 14.71 -13.44 14.12
CA LYS A 35 14.28 -14.62 13.37
C LYS A 35 13.06 -15.32 13.98
N SER A 36 12.91 -15.24 15.31
CA SER A 36 11.77 -15.80 16.06
C SER A 36 10.69 -14.76 16.37
N ASP A 37 10.95 -13.49 16.04
CA ASP A 37 10.06 -12.37 16.24
C ASP A 37 8.92 -12.46 15.23
N THR A 38 7.84 -13.10 15.67
CA THR A 38 6.55 -13.10 14.98
C THR A 38 5.78 -11.81 15.23
N VAL A 39 6.37 -10.78 15.87
CA VAL A 39 5.81 -9.42 15.85
C VAL A 39 5.93 -8.92 14.42
N ASP A 40 4.96 -9.41 13.66
CA ASP A 40 4.54 -8.91 12.40
C ASP A 40 4.51 -7.39 12.55
N ARG A 41 5.29 -6.68 11.74
CA ARG A 41 5.02 -5.25 11.47
C ARG A 41 3.67 -5.07 10.77
N ALA A 42 2.79 -6.07 10.81
CA ALA A 42 1.39 -5.95 10.53
C ALA A 42 0.81 -4.85 11.41
N ASN A 43 0.22 -3.90 10.71
CA ASN A 43 -0.88 -3.09 11.18
C ASN A 43 -1.62 -3.81 12.33
N PRO A 44 -1.75 -3.22 13.54
CA PRO A 44 -2.27 -3.88 14.75
C PRO A 44 -3.67 -4.49 14.61
N ILE A 45 -4.33 -4.21 13.48
CA ILE A 45 -5.53 -4.87 13.00
C ILE A 45 -5.17 -5.60 11.68
N PRO A 46 -5.17 -6.95 11.65
CA PRO A 46 -4.95 -7.72 10.43
C PRO A 46 -5.86 -7.23 9.31
N TYR A 47 -5.33 -7.08 8.09
CA TYR A 47 -6.15 -6.76 6.93
C TYR A 47 -7.05 -7.96 6.61
N LEU A 48 -8.31 -7.90 7.04
CA LEU A 48 -9.29 -8.95 6.80
C LEU A 48 -10.35 -8.48 5.80
N ALA A 49 -10.44 -9.12 4.63
CA ALA A 49 -11.56 -8.98 3.71
C ALA A 49 -12.29 -10.33 3.58
N GLN A 50 -13.58 -10.42 3.93
CA GLN A 50 -14.27 -11.71 4.06
C GLN A 50 -14.87 -12.22 2.74
N TYR A 51 -15.22 -11.32 1.83
CA TYR A 51 -15.84 -11.63 0.54
C TYR A 51 -15.67 -10.44 -0.42
N PHE A 52 -15.92 -10.69 -1.72
CA PHE A 52 -15.87 -9.66 -2.75
C PHE A 52 -16.82 -8.50 -2.43
N GLY A 53 -16.30 -7.28 -2.40
CA GLY A 53 -17.05 -6.07 -2.03
C GLY A 53 -17.07 -5.72 -0.55
N HIS A 54 -16.43 -6.52 0.31
CA HIS A 54 -16.29 -6.20 1.73
C HIS A 54 -15.37 -4.99 1.95
N LYS A 55 -14.19 -4.97 1.34
CA LYS A 55 -13.22 -3.86 1.48
C LYS A 55 -12.74 -3.39 0.13
N LEU A 56 -12.80 -2.09 -0.10
CA LEU A 56 -12.18 -1.44 -1.26
C LEU A 56 -10.91 -0.74 -0.82
N HIS A 57 -9.78 -1.14 -1.39
CA HIS A 57 -8.52 -0.46 -1.22
C HIS A 57 -8.37 0.57 -2.35
N LEU A 58 -8.27 1.85 -2.02
CA LEU A 58 -7.96 2.93 -2.95
C LEU A 58 -6.55 3.42 -2.65
N ASP A 59 -5.67 3.38 -3.65
CA ASP A 59 -4.29 3.80 -3.48
C ASP A 59 -3.78 4.59 -4.68
N GLN A 60 -2.84 5.49 -4.41
CA GLN A 60 -2.16 6.31 -5.40
C GLN A 60 -0.75 5.78 -5.68
N ASN A 61 -0.47 5.52 -6.94
CA ASN A 61 0.88 5.24 -7.43
C ASN A 61 1.58 6.54 -7.86
N GLU A 62 2.63 6.91 -7.13
CA GLU A 62 3.49 8.07 -7.43
C GLU A 62 4.75 7.72 -8.25
N LYS A 63 4.98 6.47 -8.64
CA LYS A 63 6.19 6.08 -9.39
C LYS A 63 6.32 6.83 -10.72
N LEU A 64 5.17 7.21 -11.30
CA LEU A 64 5.10 7.93 -12.57
C LEU A 64 5.06 9.46 -12.42
N ILE A 65 5.17 9.98 -11.19
CA ILE A 65 5.06 11.43 -10.95
C ILE A 65 6.15 12.23 -11.67
N ARG A 66 7.34 11.61 -11.88
CA ARG A 66 8.45 12.18 -12.67
C ARG A 66 8.10 12.40 -14.13
N TYR A 67 7.10 11.70 -14.65
CA TYR A 67 6.56 11.86 -16.01
C TYR A 67 5.28 12.70 -16.03
N GLY A 68 4.96 13.38 -14.93
CA GLY A 68 3.73 14.15 -14.81
C GLY A 68 2.48 13.28 -14.83
N VAL A 69 2.55 12.06 -14.29
CA VAL A 69 1.39 11.15 -14.21
C VAL A 69 1.18 10.71 -12.77
N THR A 70 -0.02 10.96 -12.26
CA THR A 70 -0.55 10.36 -11.04
C THR A 70 -1.54 9.27 -11.45
N HIS A 71 -1.32 8.04 -10.98
CA HIS A 71 -2.22 6.92 -11.24
C HIS A 71 -2.86 6.46 -9.94
N VAL A 72 -4.16 6.21 -9.96
CA VAL A 72 -4.92 5.76 -8.78
C VAL A 72 -5.63 4.47 -9.14
N ILE A 73 -5.56 3.50 -8.25
CA ILE A 73 -6.13 2.16 -8.45
C ILE A 73 -7.09 1.85 -7.31
N ALA A 74 -8.24 1.27 -7.66
CA ALA A 74 -9.20 0.71 -6.73
C ALA A 74 -9.16 -0.82 -6.83
N VAL A 75 -8.83 -1.49 -5.72
CA VAL A 75 -8.65 -2.94 -5.64
C VAL A 75 -9.63 -3.52 -4.63
N ASP A 76 -10.34 -4.58 -5.02
CA ASP A 76 -11.14 -5.37 -4.08
C ASP A 76 -10.22 -6.14 -3.13
N GLY A 77 -10.42 -5.95 -1.82
CA GLY A 77 -9.54 -6.47 -0.78
C GLY A 77 -9.60 -7.99 -0.57
N PHE A 78 -10.63 -8.67 -1.07
CA PHE A 78 -10.77 -10.14 -0.96
C PHE A 78 -10.13 -10.84 -2.16
N SER A 79 -10.48 -10.40 -3.37
CA SER A 79 -10.07 -11.05 -4.63
C SER A 79 -8.80 -10.50 -5.24
N ALA A 80 -8.27 -9.38 -4.73
CA ALA A 80 -7.22 -8.59 -5.37
C ALA A 80 -7.57 -8.09 -6.79
N LYS A 81 -8.84 -8.15 -7.19
CA LYS A 81 -9.31 -7.66 -8.48
C LYS A 81 -9.22 -6.14 -8.54
N ILE A 82 -8.58 -5.60 -9.58
CA ILE A 82 -8.68 -4.18 -9.91
C ILE A 82 -10.10 -3.90 -10.40
N VAL A 83 -10.85 -3.09 -9.66
CA VAL A 83 -12.25 -2.77 -9.97
C VAL A 83 -12.40 -1.41 -10.63
N ALA A 84 -11.43 -0.50 -10.47
CA ALA A 84 -11.32 0.73 -11.24
C ALA A 84 -9.89 1.27 -11.18
N HIS A 85 -9.55 2.13 -12.14
CA HIS A 85 -8.29 2.86 -12.14
C HIS A 85 -8.44 4.16 -12.93
N THR A 86 -7.60 5.15 -12.63
CA THR A 86 -7.59 6.42 -13.36
C THR A 86 -6.19 7.02 -13.38
N SER A 87 -5.84 7.66 -14.49
CA SER A 87 -4.59 8.41 -14.67
C SER A 87 -4.91 9.88 -14.85
N MET A 88 -4.12 10.75 -14.22
CA MET A 88 -4.27 12.19 -14.34
C MET A 88 -2.91 12.89 -14.33
N PRO A 89 -2.77 14.02 -15.03
CA PRO A 89 -1.50 14.75 -15.06
C PRO A 89 -1.24 15.52 -13.76
N ILE A 90 -2.31 15.96 -13.09
CA ILE A 90 -2.28 16.67 -11.82
C ILE A 90 -3.29 16.00 -10.90
N LYS A 91 -2.87 15.69 -9.66
CA LYS A 91 -3.73 15.08 -8.64
C LYS A 91 -4.99 15.91 -8.43
N SER A 92 -6.15 15.29 -8.65
CA SER A 92 -7.46 15.93 -8.56
C SER A 92 -8.44 15.03 -7.83
N ASN A 93 -8.90 15.46 -6.65
CA ASN A 93 -9.90 14.74 -5.85
C ASN A 93 -11.16 14.43 -6.66
N LEU A 94 -11.62 15.39 -7.47
CA LEU A 94 -12.80 15.24 -8.32
C LEU A 94 -12.59 14.15 -9.38
N THR A 95 -11.41 14.10 -10.00
CA THR A 95 -11.09 13.08 -11.00
C THR A 95 -10.99 11.69 -10.36
N ILE A 96 -10.38 11.59 -9.18
CA ILE A 96 -10.29 10.36 -8.39
C ILE A 96 -11.70 9.85 -8.04
N TYR A 97 -12.57 10.74 -7.59
CA TYR A 97 -13.95 10.39 -7.27
C TYR A 97 -14.74 9.97 -8.51
N LEU A 98 -14.82 10.82 -9.54
CA LEU A 98 -15.67 10.58 -10.70
C LEU A 98 -15.22 9.40 -11.55
N LYS A 99 -13.90 9.26 -11.79
CA LYS A 99 -13.37 8.24 -12.70
C LYS A 99 -12.80 7.01 -12.01
N GLY A 100 -12.51 7.09 -10.71
CA GLY A 100 -12.02 5.96 -9.91
C GLY A 100 -13.13 5.37 -9.06
N TYR A 101 -13.56 6.09 -8.03
CA TYR A 101 -14.48 5.55 -7.03
C TYR A 101 -15.91 5.36 -7.57
N ARG A 102 -16.49 6.39 -8.20
CA ARG A 102 -17.87 6.36 -8.71
C ARG A 102 -18.06 5.26 -9.75
N GLU A 103 -17.12 5.08 -10.67
CA GLU A 103 -17.17 3.99 -11.66
C GLU A 103 -17.15 2.62 -10.99
N ALA A 104 -16.29 2.41 -9.98
CA ALA A 104 -16.29 1.17 -9.21
C ALA A 104 -17.64 0.90 -8.52
N VAL A 105 -18.27 1.95 -7.97
CA VAL A 105 -19.59 1.86 -7.32
C VAL A 105 -20.70 1.57 -8.33
N LEU A 106 -20.71 2.25 -9.48
CA LEU A 106 -21.71 2.02 -10.52
C LEU A 106 -21.64 0.61 -11.11
N GLN A 107 -20.44 0.07 -11.28
CA GLN A 107 -20.25 -1.25 -11.88
C GLN A 107 -20.43 -2.41 -10.89
N TYR A 108 -19.99 -2.24 -9.63
CA TYR A 108 -19.90 -3.34 -8.68
C TYR A 108 -20.68 -3.10 -7.37
N GLY A 109 -21.39 -1.99 -7.26
CA GLY A 109 -22.12 -1.59 -6.06
C GLY A 109 -21.24 -0.94 -4.98
N LEU A 110 -21.91 -0.43 -3.95
CA LEU A 110 -21.26 0.12 -2.75
C LEU A 110 -20.49 -0.95 -1.98
N ARG A 111 -19.47 -0.52 -1.25
CA ARG A 111 -18.52 -1.37 -0.52
C ARG A 111 -18.75 -1.18 0.97
N HIS A 112 -18.62 -2.24 1.76
CA HIS A 112 -18.89 -2.16 3.20
C HIS A 112 -17.86 -1.28 3.91
N GLN A 113 -16.60 -1.33 3.47
CA GLN A 113 -15.54 -0.50 4.00
C GLN A 113 -14.65 0.04 2.87
N LEU A 114 -14.21 1.29 3.02
CA LEU A 114 -13.14 1.88 2.24
C LEU A 114 -11.85 1.88 3.05
N ARG A 115 -10.73 1.64 2.37
CA ARG A 115 -9.39 1.72 2.95
C ARG A 115 -8.47 2.49 2.01
N PHE A 116 -7.78 3.46 2.58
CA PHE A 116 -6.77 4.29 1.92
C PHE A 116 -5.86 4.84 3.01
N ASP A 117 -4.66 5.26 2.61
CA ASP A 117 -3.71 5.90 3.52
C ASP A 117 -4.21 7.30 3.94
N HIS A 118 -3.58 7.87 4.98
CA HIS A 118 -3.98 9.12 5.61
C HIS A 118 -3.69 10.34 4.70
N GLY A 119 -4.50 10.50 3.64
CA GLY A 119 -4.39 11.53 2.62
C GLY A 119 -5.73 12.23 2.35
N ARG A 120 -5.67 13.45 1.77
CA ARG A 120 -6.87 14.26 1.48
C ARG A 120 -7.44 14.02 0.09
N GLU A 121 -6.73 13.27 -0.75
CA GLU A 121 -7.13 12.99 -2.14
C GLU A 121 -8.41 12.14 -2.25
N PHE A 122 -8.68 11.29 -1.28
CA PHE A 122 -9.85 10.40 -1.25
C PHE A 122 -11.05 10.98 -0.50
N TYR A 123 -10.98 12.24 -0.07
CA TYR A 123 -12.00 12.87 0.78
C TYR A 123 -13.42 12.76 0.22
N LEU A 124 -13.59 12.91 -1.10
CA LEU A 124 -14.90 12.81 -1.75
C LEU A 124 -15.48 11.38 -1.74
N SER A 125 -14.64 10.35 -1.62
CA SER A 125 -15.09 8.95 -1.55
C SER A 125 -15.75 8.61 -0.22
N LEU A 126 -15.56 9.43 0.82
CA LEU A 126 -16.21 9.27 2.12
C LEU A 126 -17.70 9.60 2.10
N TYR A 127 -18.16 10.36 1.10
CA TYR A 127 -19.54 10.82 1.01
C TYR A 127 -20.26 10.09 -0.12
N VAL A 128 -21.37 9.45 0.21
CA VAL A 128 -22.30 8.93 -0.78
C VAL A 128 -23.24 10.07 -1.16
N GLN A 129 -23.14 10.57 -2.40
CA GLN A 129 -24.15 11.47 -2.96
C GLN A 129 -25.32 10.61 -3.43
N ASN A 130 -26.41 10.64 -2.67
CA ASN A 130 -27.71 10.08 -3.07
C ASN A 130 -28.44 11.05 -4.00
#